data_AF-A0A914X7B5-F1
#
_entry.id   AF-A0A914X7B5-F1
#
_cell.length_a   1.000
_cell.length_b   1.000
_cell.length_c   1.000
_cell.angle_alpha   90.00
_cell.angle_beta   90.00
_cell.angle_gamma   90.00
#
_symmetry.space_group_name_H-M   'P 1'
#
loop_
_entity.id
_entity.type
_entity.pdbx_description
1 polymer ?
#
loop_
_entity_poly.entity_id
_entity_poly.type
_entity_poly.pdbx_seq_one_letter_code
_entity_poly.pdbx_strand_id
1 'polypeptide(L)'
;MTFTNTVDTRRALEVIESCLLTLEFSELQSAMLDTFCDAFTEDDENKLEYMDYFELYKNSVEQFLTERLARTLPADFNMDHFLLSVEQMQEQLTDDAVLQNPDIQNIITSIMDFCAFKELVLSRKEAIKLDGLAEVLSITPFKMQ
;
A
#
# COMPACT_ATOMS: atom_id res chain seq x y z
N MET A 1 26.45 -5.28 24.42
CA MET A 1 25.03 -5.64 24.62
C MET A 1 24.38 -5.63 23.24
N THR A 2 24.18 -6.78 22.62
CA THR A 2 23.75 -6.91 21.21
C THR A 2 22.84 -8.14 21.06
N PHE A 3 21.75 -8.19 21.82
CA PHE A 3 20.79 -9.30 21.76
C PHE A 3 19.32 -8.84 21.66
N THR A 4 19.04 -7.54 21.49
CA THR A 4 17.67 -7.00 21.40
C THR A 4 17.22 -6.72 19.95
N ASN A 5 18.13 -6.66 18.97
CA ASN A 5 17.82 -6.00 17.71
C ASN A 5 16.89 -6.77 16.73
N THR A 6 16.97 -8.10 16.73
CA THR A 6 16.21 -8.93 15.77
C THR A 6 14.76 -9.19 16.19
N VAL A 7 14.48 -9.20 17.50
CA VAL A 7 13.14 -9.48 18.02
C VAL A 7 12.21 -8.29 17.81
N ASP A 8 12.69 -7.08 18.09
CA ASP A 8 11.90 -5.85 17.90
C ASP A 8 11.63 -5.59 16.41
N THR A 9 12.62 -5.83 15.55
CA THR A 9 12.47 -5.73 14.09
C THR A 9 11.44 -6.73 13.57
N ARG A 10 11.51 -7.99 13.99
CA ARG A 10 10.51 -9.01 13.60
C ARG A 10 9.10 -8.61 14.05
N ARG A 11 8.96 -8.17 15.30
CA ARG A 11 7.66 -7.76 15.84
C ARG A 11 7.09 -6.56 15.11
N ALA A 12 7.91 -5.60 14.70
CA ALA A 12 7.48 -4.48 13.88
C ALA A 12 7.00 -4.94 12.49
N LEU A 13 7.70 -5.90 11.85
CA LEU A 13 7.27 -6.48 10.58
C LEU A 13 5.94 -7.24 10.70
N GLU A 14 5.74 -8.04 11.76
CA GLU A 14 4.48 -8.71 12.04
C GLU A 14 3.32 -7.72 12.24
N VAL A 15 3.59 -6.59 12.91
CA VAL A 15 2.61 -5.50 13.02
C VAL A 15 2.32 -4.94 11.63
N ILE A 16 3.33 -4.58 10.83
CA ILE A 16 3.12 -4.05 9.47
C ILE A 16 2.27 -5.00 8.63
N GLU A 17 2.58 -6.30 8.60
CA GLU A 17 1.79 -7.32 7.92
C GLU A 17 0.32 -7.30 8.37
N SER A 18 0.11 -7.42 9.67
CA SER A 18 -1.24 -7.47 10.23
C SER A 18 -2.06 -6.21 9.96
N CYS A 19 -1.41 -5.10 9.61
CA CYS A 19 -2.02 -3.81 9.39
C CYS A 19 -2.34 -3.56 7.92
N LEU A 20 -1.42 -3.91 7.02
CA LEU A 20 -1.62 -3.79 5.57
C LEU A 20 -2.65 -4.79 5.04
N LEU A 21 -2.82 -5.94 5.69
CA LEU A 21 -3.82 -6.94 5.31
C LEU A 21 -5.22 -6.70 5.94
N THR A 22 -5.43 -5.56 6.60
CA THR A 22 -6.73 -5.23 7.19
C THR A 22 -7.72 -4.68 6.17
N LEU A 23 -9.01 -4.90 6.44
CA LEU A 23 -10.09 -4.23 5.73
C LEU A 23 -9.99 -2.70 5.87
N GLU A 24 -9.60 -2.21 7.05
CA GLU A 24 -9.41 -0.77 7.32
C GLU A 24 -8.40 -0.13 6.38
N PHE A 25 -7.26 -0.79 6.14
CA PHE A 25 -6.27 -0.31 5.18
C PHE A 25 -6.79 -0.37 3.75
N SER A 26 -7.47 -1.47 3.37
CA SER A 26 -8.05 -1.62 2.03
C SER A 26 -9.09 -0.54 1.72
N GLU A 27 -9.94 -0.19 2.69
CA GLU A 27 -10.93 0.89 2.59
C GLU A 27 -10.26 2.26 2.47
N LEU A 28 -9.23 2.52 3.29
CA LEU A 28 -8.43 3.76 3.21
C LEU A 28 -7.79 3.92 1.82
N GLN A 29 -7.09 2.88 1.35
CA GLN A 29 -6.42 2.89 0.06
C GLN A 29 -7.43 3.08 -1.07
N SER A 30 -8.52 2.31 -1.08
CA SER A 30 -9.55 2.41 -2.13
C SER A 30 -10.17 3.79 -2.18
N ALA A 31 -10.53 4.36 -1.03
CA ALA A 31 -11.11 5.70 -0.95
C ALA A 31 -10.16 6.77 -1.48
N MET A 32 -8.84 6.64 -1.25
CA MET A 32 -7.86 7.55 -1.83
C MET A 32 -7.74 7.38 -3.34
N LEU A 33 -7.55 6.14 -3.81
CA LEU A 33 -7.38 5.85 -5.24
C LEU A 33 -8.59 6.30 -6.07
N ASP A 34 -9.81 6.17 -5.53
CA ASP A 34 -11.04 6.65 -6.16
C ASP A 34 -10.97 8.16 -6.47
N THR A 35 -10.36 8.96 -5.58
CA THR A 35 -10.19 10.40 -5.82
C THR A 35 -9.12 10.74 -6.85
N PHE A 36 -8.22 9.80 -7.16
CA PHE A 36 -7.12 9.98 -8.11
C PHE A 36 -7.51 9.57 -9.53
N CYS A 37 -8.40 8.57 -9.67
CA CYS A 37 -8.73 7.94 -10.95
C CYS A 37 -9.11 8.94 -12.06
N ASP A 38 -9.82 10.02 -11.75
CA ASP A 38 -10.23 11.01 -12.76
C ASP A 38 -9.06 11.81 -13.34
N ALA A 39 -8.02 12.07 -12.53
CA ALA A 39 -6.84 12.81 -12.96
C ALA A 39 -5.92 11.97 -13.86
N PHE A 40 -5.84 10.65 -13.61
CA PHE A 40 -4.89 9.76 -14.28
C PHE A 40 -5.35 9.32 -15.68
N THR A 41 -4.42 9.38 -16.63
CA THR A 41 -4.58 8.96 -18.04
C THR A 41 -3.75 7.72 -18.33
N GLU A 42 -4.22 6.91 -19.29
CA GLU A 42 -3.55 5.68 -19.78
C GLU A 42 -2.40 5.99 -20.75
N ASP A 43 -2.10 7.27 -21.00
CA ASP A 43 -0.98 7.68 -21.86
C ASP A 43 0.37 7.64 -21.11
N ASP A 44 1.45 7.59 -21.90
CA ASP A 44 2.83 7.60 -21.39
C ASP A 44 3.23 8.96 -20.81
N GLU A 45 2.47 10.02 -21.08
CA GLU A 45 2.79 11.38 -20.62
C GLU A 45 2.32 11.59 -19.17
N ASN A 46 3.27 11.85 -18.26
CA ASN A 46 2.95 12.11 -16.86
C ASN A 46 2.61 13.59 -16.66
N LYS A 47 1.45 13.86 -16.03
CA LYS A 47 1.08 15.21 -15.62
C LYS A 47 1.84 15.61 -14.36
N LEU A 48 2.11 16.91 -14.21
CA LEU A 48 2.82 17.45 -13.05
C LEU A 48 2.13 17.11 -11.71
N GLU A 49 0.80 17.11 -11.70
CA GLU A 49 -0.04 16.79 -10.53
C GLU A 49 0.09 15.33 -10.05
N TYR A 50 0.58 14.40 -10.89
CA TYR A 50 0.71 12.99 -10.49
C TYR A 50 1.68 12.80 -9.32
N MET A 51 2.70 13.65 -9.24
CA MET A 51 3.65 13.61 -8.12
C MET A 51 3.01 14.06 -6.81
N ASP A 52 2.12 15.05 -6.86
CA ASP A 52 1.40 15.50 -5.67
C ASP A 52 0.49 14.39 -5.12
N TYR A 53 -0.17 13.63 -6.01
CA TYR A 53 -0.95 12.45 -5.63
C TYR A 53 -0.08 11.32 -5.08
N PHE A 54 1.08 11.08 -5.68
CA PHE A 54 2.02 10.05 -5.22
C PHE A 54 2.53 10.37 -3.80
N GLU A 55 2.97 11.61 -3.55
CA GLU A 55 3.42 12.03 -2.24
C GLU A 55 2.27 11.99 -1.22
N LEU A 56 1.05 12.39 -1.60
CA LEU A 56 -0.12 12.29 -0.73
C LEU A 56 -0.41 10.83 -0.33
N TYR A 57 -0.38 9.92 -1.31
CA TYR A 57 -0.58 8.49 -1.08
C TYR A 57 0.50 7.91 -0.16
N LYS A 58 1.77 8.14 -0.48
CA LYS A 58 2.92 7.70 0.31
C LYS A 58 2.82 8.17 1.76
N ASN A 59 2.62 9.48 1.98
CA ASN A 59 2.51 10.05 3.32
C ASN A 59 1.34 9.46 4.11
N SER A 60 0.23 9.16 3.45
CA SER A 60 -0.94 8.56 4.11
C SER A 60 -0.67 7.12 4.57
N VAL A 61 0.01 6.32 3.74
CA VAL A 61 0.44 4.96 4.11
C VAL A 61 1.49 5.00 5.23
N GLU A 62 2.49 5.86 5.12
CA GLU A 62 3.52 6.04 6.16
C GLU A 62 2.91 6.46 7.50
N GLN A 63 1.96 7.39 7.49
CA GLN A 63 1.26 7.83 8.69
C GLN A 63 0.44 6.68 9.30
N PHE A 64 -0.31 5.95 8.48
CA PHE A 64 -1.10 4.79 8.94
C PHE A 64 -0.20 3.76 9.64
N LEU A 65 0.94 3.40 9.04
CA LEU A 65 1.89 2.46 9.61
C LEU A 65 2.53 3.00 10.90
N THR A 66 2.97 4.25 10.90
CA THR A 66 3.62 4.89 12.05
C THR A 66 2.70 4.92 13.26
N GLU A 67 1.44 5.36 13.08
CA GLU A 67 0.45 5.38 14.16
C GLU A 67 0.18 4.00 14.71
N ARG A 68 0.13 3.00 13.83
CA ARG A 68 -0.20 1.64 14.19
C ARG A 68 0.94 0.93 14.93
N LEU A 69 2.17 1.14 14.48
CA LEU A 69 3.38 0.71 15.18
C LEU A 69 3.44 1.33 16.57
N ALA A 70 3.24 2.65 16.68
CA ALA A 70 3.27 3.37 17.95
C ALA A 70 2.19 2.91 18.95
N ARG A 71 1.01 2.51 18.46
CA ARG A 71 -0.09 2.00 19.31
C ARG A 71 0.10 0.55 19.75
N THR A 72 0.76 -0.26 18.93
CA THR A 72 0.83 -1.73 19.13
C THR A 72 2.10 -2.16 19.84
N LEU A 73 3.21 -1.44 19.60
CA LEU A 73 4.51 -1.78 20.17
C LEU A 73 4.68 -1.18 21.57
N PRO A 74 5.52 -1.80 22.42
CA PRO A 74 5.85 -1.29 23.74
C PRO A 74 6.40 0.15 23.71
N ALA A 75 6.24 0.89 24.81
CA ALA A 75 6.67 2.29 24.91
C ALA A 75 8.19 2.50 24.81
N ASP A 76 8.98 1.44 25.03
CA ASP A 76 10.43 1.40 24.86
C ASP A 76 10.86 1.07 23.42
N PHE A 77 9.92 0.78 22.51
CA PHE A 77 10.23 0.62 21.09
C PHE A 77 10.77 1.92 20.49
N ASN A 78 11.92 1.82 19.83
CA ASN A 78 12.58 2.96 19.21
C ASN A 78 12.44 2.87 17.68
N MET A 79 11.67 3.80 17.10
CA MET A 79 11.43 3.85 15.67
C MET A 79 12.72 4.10 14.86
N ASP A 80 13.58 5.00 15.32
CA ASP A 80 14.85 5.30 14.64
C ASP A 80 15.75 4.07 14.58
N HIS A 81 15.78 3.31 15.68
CA HIS A 81 16.54 2.06 15.74
C HIS A 81 15.96 1.00 14.82
N PHE A 82 14.63 0.88 14.74
CA PHE A 82 13.99 -0.03 13.79
C PHE A 82 14.34 0.31 12.34
N LEU A 83 14.27 1.59 11.94
CA LEU A 83 14.62 2.03 10.60
C LEU A 83 16.09 1.74 10.26
N LEU A 84 17.01 2.01 11.20
CA LEU A 84 18.42 1.65 11.05
C LEU A 84 18.63 0.15 10.91
N SER A 85 17.88 -0.66 11.65
CA SER A 85 17.96 -2.12 11.55
C SER A 85 17.42 -2.65 10.24
N VAL A 86 16.34 -2.08 9.71
CA VAL A 86 15.83 -2.43 8.38
C VAL A 86 16.87 -2.12 7.30
N GLU A 87 17.53 -0.96 7.38
CA GLU A 87 18.60 -0.58 6.44
C GLU A 87 19.80 -1.52 6.54
N GLN A 88 20.25 -1.83 7.76
CA GLN A 88 21.42 -2.70 7.98
C GLN A 88 21.15 -4.18 7.64
N MET A 89 19.91 -4.62 7.76
CA MET A 89 19.50 -6.01 7.56
C MET A 89 18.83 -6.23 6.21
N GLN A 90 18.86 -5.28 5.28
CA GLN A 90 18.13 -5.34 4.01
C GLN A 90 18.39 -6.66 3.25
N GLU A 91 19.64 -7.14 3.20
CA GLU A 91 19.99 -8.43 2.58
C GLU A 91 19.36 -9.63 3.31
N GLN A 92 19.24 -9.59 4.63
CA GLN A 92 18.65 -10.66 5.44
C GLN A 92 17.12 -10.63 5.42
N LEU A 93 16.55 -9.44 5.32
CA LEU A 93 15.11 -9.20 5.24
C LEU A 93 14.56 -9.52 3.85
N THR A 94 15.42 -9.60 2.83
CA THR A 94 15.00 -9.96 1.47
C THR A 94 14.26 -11.29 1.44
N ASP A 95 14.66 -12.27 2.26
CA ASP A 95 14.00 -13.58 2.36
C ASP A 95 12.95 -13.67 3.48
N ASP A 96 12.60 -12.55 4.14
CA ASP A 96 11.62 -12.56 5.23
C ASP A 96 10.21 -12.85 4.70
N ALA A 97 9.49 -13.76 5.38
CA ALA A 97 8.18 -14.22 4.94
C ALA A 97 7.15 -13.10 4.80
N VAL A 98 7.22 -12.07 5.66
CA VAL A 98 6.33 -10.90 5.58
C VAL A 98 6.59 -10.12 4.31
N LEU A 99 7.87 -9.87 3.99
CA LEU A 99 8.26 -9.08 2.82
C LEU A 99 8.12 -9.86 1.50
N GLN A 100 8.06 -11.19 1.58
CA GLN A 100 7.74 -12.08 0.45
C GLN A 100 6.24 -12.25 0.19
N ASN A 101 5.37 -11.68 1.03
CA ASN A 101 3.94 -11.69 0.77
C ASN A 101 3.63 -10.75 -0.42
N PRO A 102 3.06 -11.24 -1.54
CA PRO A 102 2.83 -10.44 -2.73
C PRO A 102 1.94 -9.22 -2.48
N ASP A 103 0.92 -9.33 -1.62
CA ASP A 103 0.00 -8.24 -1.34
C ASP A 103 0.72 -7.10 -0.60
N ILE A 104 1.58 -7.46 0.35
CA ILE A 104 2.43 -6.51 1.08
C ILE A 104 3.47 -5.90 0.16
N GLN A 105 4.13 -6.72 -0.66
CA GLN A 105 5.14 -6.27 -1.61
C GLN A 105 4.55 -5.27 -2.62
N ASN A 106 3.34 -5.51 -3.11
CA ASN A 106 2.64 -4.60 -4.02
C ASN A 106 2.41 -3.24 -3.35
N ILE A 107 1.95 -3.22 -2.09
CA ILE A 107 1.74 -1.99 -1.33
C ILE A 107 3.06 -1.27 -1.09
N ILE A 108 4.08 -1.95 -0.59
CA ILE A 108 5.41 -1.37 -0.32
C ILE A 108 6.03 -0.81 -1.60
N THR A 109 5.92 -1.53 -2.72
CA THR A 109 6.41 -1.05 -4.02
C THR A 109 5.64 0.20 -4.48
N SER A 110 4.32 0.24 -4.28
CA SER A 110 3.48 1.38 -4.66
C SER A 110 3.78 2.68 -3.90
N ILE A 111 4.52 2.64 -2.78
CA ILE A 111 4.97 3.85 -2.06
C ILE A 111 6.44 4.20 -2.34
N MET A 112 7.20 3.29 -2.93
CA MET A 112 8.62 3.48 -3.28
C MET A 112 8.82 3.84 -4.75
N ASP A 113 7.96 3.33 -5.64
CA ASP A 113 8.10 3.46 -7.08
C ASP A 113 6.85 4.12 -7.68
N PHE A 114 7.08 5.19 -8.44
CA PHE A 114 6.01 5.95 -9.07
C PHE A 114 5.29 5.15 -10.17
N CYS A 115 5.99 4.29 -10.91
CA CYS A 115 5.37 3.49 -11.97
C CYS A 115 4.39 2.48 -11.36
N ALA A 116 4.79 1.78 -10.30
CA ALA A 116 3.92 0.88 -9.55
C ALA A 116 2.70 1.61 -8.96
N PHE A 117 2.88 2.83 -8.45
CA PHE A 117 1.77 3.67 -8.02
C PHE A 117 0.81 4.02 -9.17
N LYS A 118 1.34 4.47 -10.31
CA LYS A 118 0.54 4.81 -11.49
C LYS A 118 -0.27 3.60 -11.95
N GLU A 119 0.35 2.43 -12.03
CA GLU A 119 -0.32 1.16 -12.35
C GLU A 119 -1.43 0.81 -11.35
N LEU A 120 -1.19 1.04 -10.05
CA LEU A 120 -2.21 0.85 -9.02
C LEU A 120 -3.42 1.78 -9.24
N VAL A 121 -3.21 3.06 -9.54
CA VAL A 121 -4.32 4.00 -9.81
C VAL A 121 -5.08 3.61 -11.08
N LEU A 122 -4.37 3.22 -12.14
CA LEU A 122 -4.98 2.82 -13.41
C LEU A 122 -5.78 1.52 -13.27
N SER A 123 -5.25 0.52 -12.55
CA SER A 123 -5.99 -0.72 -12.28
C SER A 123 -7.26 -0.48 -11.47
N ARG A 124 -7.24 0.44 -10.49
CA ARG A 124 -8.45 0.87 -9.78
C ARG A 124 -9.45 1.53 -10.71
N LYS A 125 -8.99 2.40 -11.61
CA LYS A 125 -9.84 3.05 -12.62
C LYS A 125 -10.52 2.03 -13.53
N GLU A 126 -9.80 0.98 -13.95
CA GLU A 126 -10.37 -0.12 -14.73
C GLU A 126 -11.41 -0.92 -13.95
N ALA A 127 -11.15 -1.21 -12.67
CA ALA A 127 -12.11 -1.90 -11.81
C ALA A 127 -13.44 -1.14 -11.69
N ILE A 128 -13.38 0.18 -11.46
CA ILE A 128 -14.58 1.04 -11.39
C ILE A 128 -15.37 1.01 -12.70
N LYS A 129 -14.67 1.07 -13.85
CA LYS A 129 -15.31 0.95 -15.17
C LYS A 129 -16.03 -0.39 -15.32
N LEU A 130 -15.38 -1.49 -14.90
CA LEU A 130 -15.94 -2.83 -15.01
C LEU A 130 -17.18 -3.02 -14.13
N ASP A 131 -17.14 -2.51 -12.90
CA ASP A 131 -18.27 -2.56 -11.97
C ASP A 131 -19.49 -1.80 -12.53
N GLY A 132 -19.26 -0.62 -13.11
CA GLY A 132 -20.32 0.14 -13.79
C GLY A 132 -20.90 -0.58 -15.01
N LEU A 133 -20.07 -1.28 -15.80
CA LEU A 133 -20.54 -2.10 -16.92
C LEU A 133 -21.37 -3.31 -16.45
N ALA A 134 -20.95 -3.97 -15.37
CA ALA A 134 -21.67 -5.11 -14.79
C ALA A 134 -23.09 -4.70 -14.32
N GLU A 135 -23.21 -3.51 -13.70
CA GLU A 135 -24.50 -2.95 -13.30
C GLU A 135 -25.41 -2.70 -14.52
N VAL A 136 -24.88 -2.07 -15.58
CA VAL A 136 -25.63 -1.82 -16.82
C VAL A 136 -26.13 -3.12 -17.46
N LEU A 137 -25.28 -4.15 -17.53
CA LEU A 137 -25.65 -5.45 -18.10
C LEU A 137 -26.71 -6.17 -17.26
N SER A 138 -26.67 -6.03 -15.93
CA SER A 138 -27.67 -6.61 -15.02
C SER A 138 -29.07 -6.03 -15.22
N ILE A 139 -29.16 -4.76 -15.64
CA ILE A 139 -30.43 -4.03 -15.79
C ILE A 139 -31.11 -4.32 -17.16
N THR A 140 -30.37 -4.79 -18.17
CA THR A 140 -30.94 -5.14 -19.47
C THR A 140 -31.44 -6.60 -19.52
N PRO A 141 -32.76 -6.86 -19.58
CA PRO A 141 -33.27 -8.19 -19.90
C PRO A 141 -32.93 -8.49 -21.36
N PHE A 142 -31.90 -9.30 -21.57
CA PHE A 142 -31.52 -9.82 -22.88
C PHE A 142 -32.66 -10.69 -23.43
N LYS A 143 -33.61 -10.09 -24.16
CA LYS A 143 -34.60 -10.85 -24.93
C LYS A 143 -33.89 -11.41 -26.16
N MET A 144 -33.39 -12.65 -26.07
CA MET A 144 -33.10 -13.44 -27.27
C MET A 144 -34.44 -13.67 -28.00
N GLN A 145 -34.57 -13.06 -29.19
CA GLN A 145 -35.53 -13.48 -30.22
C GLN A 145 -34.82 -14.38 -31.22
#